data_AF-A0A182E159-F1
#
_entry.id   AF-A0A182E159-F1
#
_cell.length_a   1.000
_cell.length_b   1.000
_cell.length_c   1.000
_cell.angle_alpha   90.00
_cell.angle_beta   90.00
_cell.angle_gamma   90.00
#
_symmetry.space_group_name_H-M   'P 1'
#
loop_
_entity.id
_entity.type
_entity.pdbx_description
1 polymer ?
#
loop_
_entity_poly.entity_id
_entity_poly.type
_entity_poly.pdbx_seq_one_letter_code
_entity_poly.pdbx_strand_id
1 'polypeptide(L)'
;MPLPSFLNYGDVTFQLHQNTECKGGKVYEIQGVLDTDQCSQACLAFSCVAVNVFQLGEFEFICEILATVVGTVPAQGAACYTPIY
;
A
#
# COMPACT_ATOMS: atom_id res chain seq x y z
N MET A 1 -8.20 -10.03 3.44
CA MET A 1 -7.50 -10.80 2.38
C MET A 1 -6.07 -11.08 2.82
N PRO A 2 -5.43 -12.20 2.42
CA PRO A 2 -4.01 -12.40 2.66
C PRO A 2 -3.19 -11.41 1.81
N LEU A 3 -2.23 -10.73 2.43
CA LEU A 3 -1.32 -9.81 1.74
C LEU A 3 -0.04 -10.56 1.33
N PRO A 4 0.32 -10.60 0.04
CA PRO A 4 1.55 -11.26 -0.40
C PRO A 4 2.78 -10.47 0.06
N SER A 5 3.85 -11.19 0.43
CA SER A 5 5.08 -10.56 0.93
C SER A 5 5.77 -9.65 -0.10
N PHE A 6 5.51 -9.90 -1.38
CA PHE A 6 6.06 -9.13 -2.49
C PHE A 6 4.99 -8.88 -3.54
N LEU A 7 5.00 -7.69 -4.12
CA LEU A 7 4.15 -7.29 -5.24
C LEU A 7 4.98 -6.55 -6.27
N ASN A 8 4.62 -6.67 -7.54
CA ASN A 8 5.20 -5.85 -8.59
C ASN A 8 4.21 -4.74 -8.95
N TYR A 9 4.63 -3.50 -8.77
CA TYR A 9 3.91 -2.33 -9.25
C TYR A 9 4.66 -1.81 -10.47
N GLY A 10 4.22 -2.28 -11.66
CA GLY A 10 4.96 -2.11 -12.90
C GLY A 10 6.25 -2.93 -12.88
N ASP A 11 7.37 -2.27 -13.19
CA ASP A 11 8.71 -2.90 -13.23
C ASP A 11 9.43 -2.90 -11.88
N VAL A 12 8.80 -2.39 -10.82
CA VAL A 12 9.40 -2.26 -9.49
C VAL A 12 8.78 -3.26 -8.54
N THR A 13 9.62 -4.05 -7.85
CA THR A 13 9.19 -4.96 -6.79
C THR A 13 9.10 -4.23 -5.46
N PHE A 14 7.95 -4.36 -4.81
CA PHE A 14 7.66 -3.82 -3.49
C PHE A 14 7.62 -4.96 -2.47
N GLN A 15 8.18 -4.72 -1.29
CA GLN A 15 8.14 -5.61 -0.13
C GLN A 15 7.06 -5.17 0.86
N LEU A 16 6.42 -6.15 1.49
CA LEU A 16 5.41 -5.96 2.53
C LEU A 16 6.07 -5.74 3.91
N HIS A 17 5.69 -4.65 4.56
CA HIS A 17 5.90 -4.40 5.98
C HIS A 17 4.57 -4.54 6.70
N GLN A 18 4.36 -5.68 7.38
CA GLN A 18 3.13 -5.91 8.15
C GLN A 18 3.08 -5.04 9.41
N ASN A 19 1.86 -4.76 9.89
CA ASN A 19 1.60 -3.94 11.08
C ASN A 19 2.33 -2.59 11.04
N THR A 20 2.45 -2.03 9.85
CA THR A 20 3.25 -0.84 9.55
C THR A 20 2.49 0.05 8.60
N GLU A 21 2.53 1.34 8.85
CA GLU A 21 2.02 2.39 7.97
C GLU A 21 3.20 3.22 7.45
N CYS A 22 3.24 3.47 6.15
CA CYS A 22 4.12 4.47 5.56
C CYS A 22 3.52 5.85 5.70
N LYS A 23 4.33 6.79 6.21
CA LYS A 23 3.99 8.20 6.29
C LYS A 23 4.58 8.94 5.12
N GLY A 24 3.79 9.83 4.53
CA GLY A 24 4.22 10.68 3.43
C GLY A 24 3.06 11.37 2.73
N GLY A 25 3.31 11.88 1.52
CA GLY A 25 2.31 12.57 0.72
C GLY A 25 1.39 11.61 -0.02
N LYS A 26 0.19 11.40 0.53
CA LYS A 26 -0.91 10.70 -0.15
C LYS A 26 -1.38 11.48 -1.37
N VAL A 27 -1.49 10.81 -2.50
CA VAL A 27 -1.99 11.38 -3.77
C VAL A 27 -3.31 10.76 -4.22
N TYR A 28 -3.62 9.55 -3.76
CA TYR A 28 -4.87 8.89 -4.09
C TYR A 28 -5.28 7.89 -3.01
N GLU A 29 -6.57 7.60 -2.93
CA GLU A 29 -7.15 6.62 -2.02
C GLU A 29 -8.20 5.78 -2.76
N ILE A 30 -8.18 4.48 -2.52
CA ILE A 30 -9.18 3.54 -3.02
C ILE A 30 -9.91 2.96 -1.83
N GLN A 31 -11.24 3.01 -1.87
CA GLN A 31 -12.11 2.42 -0.86
C GLN A 31 -12.75 1.13 -1.38
N GLY A 32 -13.13 0.23 -0.47
CA GLY A 32 -13.79 -1.03 -0.83
C GLY A 32 -12.90 -1.96 -1.65
N VAL A 33 -11.60 -1.99 -1.35
CA VAL A 33 -10.62 -2.80 -2.05
C VAL A 33 -10.93 -4.29 -1.86
N LEU A 34 -11.17 -5.00 -2.96
CA LEU A 34 -11.41 -6.44 -2.95
C LEU A 34 -10.12 -7.24 -3.19
N ASP A 35 -9.17 -6.63 -3.91
CA ASP A 35 -7.88 -7.22 -4.27
C ASP A 35 -6.79 -6.14 -4.34
N THR A 36 -5.58 -6.51 -3.93
CA THR A 36 -4.35 -5.73 -4.02
C THR A 36 -4.00 -5.27 -5.43
N ASP A 37 -4.48 -5.95 -6.48
CA ASP A 37 -4.29 -5.54 -7.88
C ASP A 37 -4.85 -4.14 -8.17
N GLN A 38 -5.95 -3.76 -7.51
CA GLN A 38 -6.53 -2.41 -7.64
C GLN A 38 -5.54 -1.34 -7.14
N CYS A 39 -4.81 -1.66 -6.07
CA CYS A 39 -3.82 -0.77 -5.47
C CYS A 39 -2.54 -0.70 -6.32
N SER A 40 -2.15 -1.81 -6.95
CA SER A 40 -1.07 -1.85 -7.94
C SER A 40 -1.36 -0.95 -9.14
N GLN A 41 -2.56 -1.07 -9.72
CA GLN A 41 -2.98 -0.27 -10.88
C GLN A 41 -3.03 1.23 -10.55
N ALA A 42 -3.56 1.59 -9.37
CA ALA A 42 -3.55 2.99 -8.94
C ALA A 42 -2.13 3.49 -8.65
N CYS A 43 -1.28 2.68 -8.00
CA CYS A 43 0.11 3.05 -7.78
C CYS A 43 0.82 3.37 -9.11
N LEU A 44 0.61 2.54 -10.13
CA LEU A 44 1.13 2.75 -11.48
C LEU A 44 0.62 4.06 -12.09
N ALA A 45 -0.69 4.29 -12.05
CA ALA A 45 -1.32 5.48 -12.61
C ALA A 45 -0.82 6.79 -11.96
N PHE A 46 -0.50 6.75 -10.66
CA PHE A 46 -0.03 7.90 -9.90
C PHE A 46 1.49 7.92 -9.66
N SER A 47 2.26 7.03 -10.30
CA SER A 47 3.72 6.91 -10.12
C SER A 47 4.13 6.87 -8.64
N CYS A 48 3.48 5.99 -7.88
CA CYS A 48 3.66 5.93 -6.44
C CYS A 48 5.03 5.39 -6.02
N VAL A 49 5.44 5.75 -4.81
CA VAL A 49 6.67 5.25 -4.16
C VAL A 49 6.37 4.39 -2.94
N ALA A 50 5.11 4.32 -2.49
CA ALA A 50 4.62 3.38 -1.49
C ALA A 50 3.10 3.24 -1.57
N VAL A 51 2.60 2.13 -1.04
CA VAL A 51 1.16 1.88 -0.87
C VAL A 51 0.90 1.44 0.56
N ASN A 52 -0.02 2.10 1.26
CA ASN A 52 -0.59 1.55 2.48
C ASN A 52 -1.83 0.74 2.14
N VAL A 53 -2.01 -0.41 2.79
CA VAL A 53 -3.25 -1.17 2.82
C VAL A 53 -3.75 -1.17 4.25
N PHE A 54 -4.96 -0.66 4.48
CA PHE A 54 -5.59 -0.68 5.79
C PHE A 54 -6.81 -1.60 5.78
N GLN A 55 -6.94 -2.37 6.84
CA GLN A 55 -8.15 -3.11 7.16
C GLN A 55 -8.99 -2.27 8.13
N LEU A 56 -10.09 -1.71 7.64
CA LEU A 56 -11.02 -0.91 8.46
C LEU A 56 -12.08 -1.76 9.16
N GLY A 57 -12.34 -2.96 8.63
CA GLY A 57 -13.27 -3.93 9.19
C GLY A 57 -12.95 -5.35 8.72
N GLU A 58 -13.77 -6.32 9.10
CA GLU A 58 -13.52 -7.74 8.74
C GLU A 58 -13.37 -7.95 7.22
N PHE A 59 -14.14 -7.20 6.43
CA PHE A 59 -14.16 -7.27 4.96
C PHE A 59 -13.93 -5.92 4.28
N GLU A 60 -13.63 -4.88 5.05
CA GLU A 60 -13.45 -3.52 4.53
C GLU A 60 -11.97 -3.17 4.48
N PHE A 61 -11.47 -2.99 3.26
CA PHE A 61 -10.08 -2.62 3.00
C PHE A 61 -10.01 -1.33 2.20
N ILE A 62 -9.01 -0.53 2.50
CA ILE A 62 -8.67 0.67 1.73
C ILE A 62 -7.19 0.63 1.35
N CYS A 63 -6.86 1.30 0.25
CA CYS A 63 -5.48 1.53 -0.15
C CYS A 63 -5.19 3.02 -0.25
N GLU A 64 -4.10 3.46 0.36
CA GLU A 64 -3.57 4.81 0.14
C GLU A 64 -2.34 4.72 -0.75
N ILE A 65 -2.31 5.57 -1.78
CA ILE A 65 -1.22 5.68 -2.74
C ILE A 65 -0.38 6.89 -2.38
N LEU A 66 0.91 6.67 -2.12
CA LEU A 66 1.83 7.71 -1.67
C LEU A 66 2.83 8.06 -2.79
N ALA A 67 2.96 9.34 -3.10
CA ALA A 67 3.99 9.85 -4.02
C ALA A 67 5.30 10.21 -3.31
N THR A 68 5.30 10.28 -1.98
CA THR A 68 6.50 10.44 -1.16
C THR A 68 6.40 9.58 0.10
N VAL A 69 7.54 9.19 0.66
CA VAL A 69 7.64 8.54 1.98
C VAL A 69 8.66 9.31 2.80
N VAL A 70 8.27 9.70 4.02
CA VAL A 70 9.14 10.36 5.01
C VAL A 70 9.55 9.42 6.14
N GLY A 71 8.88 8.28 6.27
CA GLY A 71 9.19 7.27 7.27
C GLY A 71 8.08 6.23 7.40
N THR A 72 8.24 5.32 8.36
CA THR A 72 7.24 4.30 8.69
C THR A 72 6.95 4.34 10.18
N VAL A 73 5.73 3.94 10.55
CA VAL A 73 5.31 3.82 11.95
C VAL A 73 4.59 2.50 12.18
N PRO A 74 4.69 1.90 13.38
CA PRO A 74 3.87 0.75 13.73
C PRO A 74 2.37 1.12 13.71
N ALA A 75 1.57 0.30 13.04
CA ALA A 75 0.12 0.50 12.93
C ALA A 75 -0.60 -0.85 12.78
N GLN A 76 -1.42 -1.20 13.78
CA GLN A 76 -2.21 -2.44 13.73
C GLN A 76 -3.30 -2.34 12.66
N GLY A 77 -3.50 -3.43 11.92
CA GLY A 77 -4.45 -3.45 10.79
C GLY A 77 -3.96 -2.70 9.56
N ALA A 78 -2.72 -2.21 9.56
CA ALA A 78 -2.09 -1.59 8.41
C ALA A 78 -0.93 -2.45 7.88
N ALA A 79 -0.69 -2.29 6.60
CA ALA A 79 0.46 -2.82 5.89
C ALA A 79 1.02 -1.74 4.98
N CYS A 80 2.34 -1.63 4.90
CA CYS A 80 2.98 -0.78 3.92
C CYS A 80 3.78 -1.61 2.92
N TYR A 81 3.58 -1.31 1.64
CA TYR A 81 4.43 -1.75 0.55
C TYR A 81 5.41 -0.64 0.18
N THR A 82 6.71 -0.94 0.18
CA THR A 82 7.77 -0.04 -0.30
C THR A 82 8.67 -0.77 -1.31
N PRO A 83 9.32 -0.08 -2.27
CA PRO A 83 10.25 -0.69 -3.19
C PRO A 83 11.40 -1.42 -2.48
N ILE A 84 11.90 -2.49 -3.09
CA ILE A 84 13.15 -3.13 -2.72
C ILE A 84 14.28 -2.40 -3.47
N TYR A 85 15.25 -1.89 -2.73
CA TYR A 85 16.49 -1.31 -3.26
C TYR A 85 17.68 -2.08 -2.72
#